data_AF-A0A968T4D1-F1
#
_entry.id   AF-A0A968T4D1-F1
#
_cell.length_a   1.000
_cell.length_b   1.000
_cell.length_c   1.000
_cell.angle_alpha   90.00
_cell.angle_beta   90.00
_cell.angle_gamma   90.00
#
_symmetry.space_group_name_H-M   'P 1'
#
loop_
_entity.id
_entity.type
_entity.pdbx_description
1 polymer ?
#
loop_
_entity_poly.entity_id
_entity_poly.type
_entity_poly.pdbx_seq_one_letter_code
_entity_poly.pdbx_strand_id
1 'polypeptide(L)'
;METIFFRKTFPPGTFLLTGSGVQWHAVFSKGYDELYLSYRVRFSDGFSNKDLHGKLPGLSGGKSNGGGYLPDGTDGWSARFMFHGTDINFYLYYPDLFRHFGDSLPIPEKKYYGAGPLLNAGFILKPNVWYTVTQRVVLNTPGKSNGLVEGFINGKKCAQQTGIRFRDVSDLTIDRIYFANFLGGSGKKTSSLEHICFDDFFVYTYKPDKKGSAKT
;
A
#
# COMPACT_ATOMS: atom_id res chain seq x y z
N MET A 1 -17.75 -23.03 14.40
CA MET A 1 -16.97 -22.62 13.22
C MET A 1 -15.69 -22.00 13.72
N GLU A 2 -14.54 -22.61 13.45
CA GLU A 2 -13.24 -22.03 13.77
C GLU A 2 -12.91 -21.04 12.65
N THR A 3 -12.83 -19.74 12.97
CA THR A 3 -12.44 -18.74 11.99
C THR A 3 -10.93 -18.63 11.99
N ILE A 4 -10.28 -19.02 10.88
CA ILE A 4 -8.84 -18.92 10.69
C ILE A 4 -8.55 -17.64 9.91
N PHE A 5 -7.87 -16.67 10.52
CA PHE A 5 -7.35 -15.46 9.87
C PHE A 5 -6.01 -15.07 10.50
N PHE A 6 -5.20 -14.29 9.77
CA PHE A 6 -3.99 -13.71 10.35
C PHE A 6 -4.35 -12.54 11.25
N ARG A 7 -4.10 -12.64 12.55
CA ARG A 7 -4.29 -11.55 13.52
C ARG A 7 -2.96 -10.96 13.92
N LYS A 8 -2.79 -9.66 13.70
CA LYS A 8 -1.70 -8.90 14.28
C LYS A 8 -2.17 -8.12 15.51
N THR A 9 -1.60 -8.46 16.66
CA THR A 9 -1.87 -7.78 17.94
C THR A 9 -0.82 -6.71 18.24
N PHE A 10 -1.24 -5.60 18.83
CA PHE A 10 -0.44 -4.47 19.27
C PHE A 10 -0.63 -4.27 20.77
N PRO A 11 0.29 -4.79 21.61
CA PRO A 11 0.28 -4.50 23.05
C PRO A 11 0.41 -3.00 23.34
N PRO A 12 -0.06 -2.53 24.52
CA PRO A 12 0.18 -1.18 24.99
C PRO A 12 1.65 -0.76 24.86
N GLY A 13 1.90 0.47 24.41
CA GLY A 13 3.25 1.01 24.25
C GLY A 13 3.97 0.66 22.94
N THR A 14 3.39 -0.21 22.09
CA THR A 14 4.00 -0.60 20.80
C THR A 14 4.17 0.59 19.86
N PHE A 15 5.34 0.68 19.21
CA PHE A 15 5.63 1.67 18.17
C PHE A 15 6.72 1.16 17.23
N LEU A 16 6.60 1.46 15.93
CA LEU A 16 7.50 0.97 14.88
C LEU A 16 7.69 -0.55 14.96
N LEU A 17 8.90 -1.03 14.68
CA LEU A 17 9.26 -2.44 14.75
C LEU A 17 9.64 -2.88 16.17
N THR A 18 9.74 -1.96 17.14
CA THR A 18 10.04 -2.34 18.52
C THR A 18 8.77 -2.90 19.19
N GLY A 19 8.88 -4.10 19.76
CA GLY A 19 7.81 -4.76 20.50
C GLY A 19 6.91 -5.65 19.64
N SER A 20 6.32 -5.15 18.54
CA SER A 20 5.38 -5.97 17.77
C SER A 20 5.09 -5.51 16.33
N GLY A 21 6.03 -4.90 15.60
CA GLY A 21 5.84 -4.76 14.16
C GLY A 21 6.02 -6.11 13.44
N VAL A 22 5.35 -6.33 12.31
CA VAL A 22 5.65 -7.49 11.46
C VAL A 22 5.83 -7.05 10.01
N GLN A 23 6.82 -7.63 9.34
CA GLN A 23 7.06 -7.41 7.94
C GLN A 23 7.67 -8.65 7.28
N TRP A 24 7.26 -8.94 6.05
CA TRP A 24 7.87 -9.94 5.19
C TRP A 24 7.59 -9.63 3.73
N HIS A 25 8.37 -10.26 2.84
CA HIS A 25 8.13 -10.24 1.41
C HIS A 25 7.61 -11.61 0.96
N ALA A 26 6.52 -11.62 0.21
CA ALA A 26 6.10 -12.79 -0.57
C ALA A 26 6.52 -12.54 -2.03
N VAL A 27 7.66 -13.12 -2.42
CA VAL A 27 8.28 -12.92 -3.74
C VAL A 27 7.61 -13.82 -4.76
N PHE A 28 7.31 -13.27 -5.93
CA PHE A 28 6.71 -13.99 -7.05
C PHE A 28 7.79 -14.68 -7.89
N SER A 29 7.43 -15.75 -8.59
CA SER A 29 8.33 -16.47 -9.50
C SER A 29 8.67 -15.68 -10.77
N LYS A 30 7.93 -14.61 -11.07
CA LYS A 30 8.16 -13.72 -12.20
C LYS A 30 7.70 -12.29 -11.89
N GLY A 31 8.20 -11.35 -12.68
CA GLY A 31 7.77 -9.96 -12.67
C GLY A 31 6.47 -9.69 -13.43
N TYR A 32 5.77 -8.63 -13.04
CA TYR A 32 4.59 -8.12 -13.72
C TYR A 32 4.71 -6.61 -13.97
N ASP A 33 4.13 -6.12 -15.06
CA ASP A 33 3.99 -4.69 -15.33
C ASP A 33 2.67 -4.12 -14.80
N GLU A 34 1.66 -4.96 -14.68
CA GLU A 34 0.37 -4.61 -14.09
C GLU A 34 -0.07 -5.74 -13.17
N LEU A 35 -0.48 -5.39 -11.95
CA LEU A 35 -0.90 -6.38 -10.96
C LEU A 35 -1.89 -5.79 -9.96
N TYR A 36 -2.82 -6.64 -9.54
CA TYR A 36 -3.75 -6.37 -8.45
C TYR A 36 -3.34 -7.17 -7.22
N LEU A 37 -3.44 -6.53 -6.06
CA LEU A 37 -3.40 -7.18 -4.74
C LEU A 37 -4.70 -6.85 -4.04
N SER A 38 -5.42 -7.89 -3.60
CA SER A 38 -6.64 -7.77 -2.80
C SER A 38 -6.49 -8.56 -1.50
N TYR A 39 -7.04 -8.03 -0.41
CA TYR A 39 -7.15 -8.73 0.86
C TYR A 39 -8.29 -8.14 1.70
N ARG A 40 -8.81 -8.92 2.64
CA ARG A 40 -9.73 -8.41 3.65
C ARG A 40 -8.97 -7.88 4.85
N VAL A 41 -9.43 -6.77 5.41
CA VAL A 41 -8.90 -6.16 6.63
C VAL A 41 -10.03 -5.85 7.61
N ARG A 42 -9.77 -6.04 8.90
CA ARG A 42 -10.67 -5.66 10.00
C ARG A 42 -9.86 -5.10 11.16
N PHE A 43 -10.15 -3.87 11.54
CA PHE A 43 -9.54 -3.17 12.67
C PHE A 43 -10.33 -3.42 13.96
N SER A 44 -9.68 -3.51 15.12
CA SER A 44 -10.34 -3.50 16.43
C SER A 44 -10.86 -2.10 16.81
N ASP A 45 -11.63 -2.02 17.90
CA ASP A 45 -12.33 -0.79 18.32
C ASP A 45 -11.42 0.43 18.55
N GLY A 46 -10.18 0.22 19.03
CA GLY A 46 -9.26 1.33 19.29
C GLY A 46 -8.88 2.13 18.05
N PHE A 47 -9.01 1.55 16.84
CA PHE A 47 -8.77 2.25 15.58
C PHE A 47 -9.89 3.25 15.20
N SER A 48 -10.89 3.45 16.07
CA SER A 48 -11.72 4.67 16.02
C SER A 48 -10.88 5.94 16.24
N ASN A 49 -9.73 5.81 16.89
CA ASN A 49 -8.77 6.90 17.09
C ASN A 49 -7.81 7.05 15.89
N LYS A 50 -7.90 8.18 15.18
CA LYS A 50 -7.02 8.48 14.02
C LYS A 50 -5.54 8.67 14.37
N ASP A 51 -5.22 8.91 15.65
CA ASP A 51 -3.83 8.98 16.11
C ASP A 51 -3.13 7.62 16.09
N LEU A 52 -3.90 6.51 16.07
CA LEU A 52 -3.37 5.17 15.80
C LEU A 52 -3.24 4.99 14.30
N HIS A 53 -2.03 5.19 13.80
CA HIS A 53 -1.74 5.06 12.38
C HIS A 53 -0.51 4.20 12.16
N GLY A 54 -0.38 3.66 10.95
CA GLY A 54 0.58 2.61 10.70
C GLY A 54 0.50 2.06 9.29
N LYS A 55 1.18 0.95 9.03
CA LYS A 55 1.40 0.43 7.68
C LYS A 55 0.48 -0.76 7.42
N LEU A 56 0.07 -0.90 6.17
CA LEU A 56 -0.68 -2.03 5.64
C LEU A 56 0.09 -2.64 4.46
N PRO A 57 -0.22 -3.91 4.12
CA PRO A 57 0.39 -4.60 2.98
C PRO A 57 0.20 -3.85 1.65
N GLY A 58 1.12 -4.09 0.73
CA GLY A 58 1.03 -3.61 -0.65
C GLY A 58 1.95 -4.36 -1.59
N LEU A 59 2.09 -3.86 -2.81
CA LEU A 59 2.94 -4.37 -3.87
C LEU A 59 4.23 -3.56 -3.92
N SER A 60 5.31 -4.19 -4.33
CA SER A 60 6.60 -3.53 -4.53
C SER A 60 7.41 -4.21 -5.63
N GLY A 61 8.53 -3.56 -5.97
CA GLY A 61 9.53 -4.03 -6.90
C GLY A 61 10.94 -3.77 -6.38
N GLY A 62 11.88 -4.64 -6.73
CA GLY A 62 13.31 -4.45 -6.41
C GLY A 62 13.55 -4.34 -4.90
N LYS A 63 14.24 -3.28 -4.47
CA LYS A 63 14.56 -3.03 -3.05
C LYS A 63 13.36 -2.76 -2.15
N SER A 64 12.16 -2.56 -2.70
CA SER A 64 10.96 -2.25 -1.91
C SER A 64 11.14 -1.01 -1.01
N ASN A 65 11.63 0.07 -1.62
CA ASN A 65 12.06 1.30 -0.95
C ASN A 65 11.05 1.83 0.07
N GLY A 66 11.58 2.40 1.15
CA GLY A 66 10.81 2.94 2.26
C GLY A 66 11.71 3.71 3.22
N GLY A 67 11.20 4.06 4.41
CA GLY A 67 12.02 4.64 5.48
C GLY A 67 12.55 6.05 5.19
N GLY A 68 11.87 6.79 4.31
CA GLY A 68 12.29 8.14 3.91
C GLY A 68 13.37 8.18 2.81
N TYR A 69 13.81 7.03 2.29
CA TYR A 69 14.78 6.97 1.20
C TYR A 69 14.07 7.03 -0.15
N LEU A 70 14.41 8.06 -0.93
CA LEU A 70 13.88 8.25 -2.27
C LEU A 70 14.46 7.18 -3.21
N PRO A 71 13.63 6.46 -4.00
CA PRO A 71 14.15 5.55 -5.02
C PRO A 71 14.78 6.30 -6.19
N ASP A 72 15.71 5.67 -6.91
CA ASP A 72 16.42 6.29 -8.04
C ASP A 72 15.82 5.93 -9.41
N GLY A 73 14.91 4.95 -9.44
CA GLY A 73 14.23 4.47 -10.66
C GLY A 73 14.84 3.19 -11.22
N THR A 74 16.00 2.77 -10.69
CA THR A 74 16.68 1.53 -11.04
C THR A 74 16.74 0.55 -9.87
N ASP A 75 16.60 1.05 -8.64
CA ASP A 75 16.81 0.28 -7.42
C ASP A 75 15.55 -0.39 -6.84
N GLY A 76 14.40 0.28 -6.92
CA GLY A 76 13.14 -0.25 -6.42
C GLY A 76 12.03 0.78 -6.29
N TRP A 77 10.90 0.35 -5.74
CA TRP A 77 9.77 1.21 -5.37
C TRP A 77 8.83 0.43 -4.44
N SER A 78 7.94 1.12 -3.74
CA SER A 78 6.85 0.45 -3.01
C SER A 78 5.52 1.20 -3.12
N ALA A 79 4.45 0.45 -3.28
CA ALA A 79 3.07 0.95 -3.25
C ALA A 79 2.33 0.19 -2.13
N ARG A 80 2.61 0.61 -0.89
CA ARG A 80 1.92 0.12 0.32
C ARG A 80 0.71 0.98 0.62
N PHE A 81 -0.11 0.50 1.54
CA PHE A 81 -1.10 1.32 2.22
C PHE A 81 -0.59 1.78 3.59
N MET A 82 -1.13 2.90 4.04
CA MET A 82 -1.05 3.40 5.41
C MET A 82 -2.47 3.52 5.94
N PHE A 83 -2.65 3.29 7.24
CA PHE A 83 -3.91 3.50 7.92
C PHE A 83 -3.80 4.65 8.92
N HIS A 84 -4.88 5.41 9.12
CA HIS A 84 -5.06 6.42 10.17
C HIS A 84 -6.38 6.18 10.88
N GLY A 85 -6.34 5.52 12.05
CA GLY A 85 -7.51 4.83 12.57
C GLY A 85 -7.97 3.78 11.56
N THR A 86 -9.21 3.88 11.10
CA THR A 86 -9.74 3.03 10.01
C THR A 86 -9.59 3.63 8.62
N ASP A 87 -9.16 4.89 8.47
CA ASP A 87 -8.93 5.49 7.16
C ASP A 87 -7.73 4.83 6.48
N ILE A 88 -7.76 4.63 5.16
CA ILE A 88 -6.68 3.99 4.40
C ILE A 88 -6.23 4.91 3.25
N ASN A 89 -4.93 5.18 3.13
CA ASN A 89 -4.35 5.92 2.02
C ASN A 89 -3.18 5.17 1.40
N PHE A 90 -2.89 5.45 0.13
CA PHE A 90 -1.64 5.00 -0.48
C PHE A 90 -0.44 5.64 0.24
N TYR A 91 0.62 4.85 0.39
CA TYR A 91 1.90 5.24 0.95
C TYR A 91 3.01 4.83 -0.03
N LEU A 92 3.23 5.70 -1.03
CA LEU A 92 4.03 5.39 -2.21
C LEU A 92 5.48 5.89 -2.04
N TYR A 93 6.43 5.05 -2.44
CA TYR A 93 7.83 5.44 -2.68
C TYR A 93 8.13 5.23 -4.16
N TYR A 94 8.39 6.32 -4.86
CA TYR A 94 8.74 6.37 -6.28
C TYR A 94 9.71 7.55 -6.52
N PRO A 95 10.55 7.49 -7.57
CA PRO A 95 11.57 8.49 -7.86
C PRO A 95 11.13 9.95 -7.78
N ASP A 96 9.94 10.27 -8.27
CA ASP A 96 9.44 11.65 -8.32
C ASP A 96 8.66 12.08 -7.06
N LEU A 97 8.71 11.30 -5.97
CA LEU A 97 8.00 11.58 -4.71
C LEU A 97 8.39 12.93 -4.10
N PHE A 98 9.61 13.42 -4.31
CA PHE A 98 10.07 14.73 -3.81
C PHE A 98 9.14 15.89 -4.24
N ARG A 99 8.51 15.78 -5.41
CA ARG A 99 7.56 16.78 -5.92
C ARG A 99 6.32 16.92 -5.05
N HIS A 100 5.92 15.83 -4.38
CA HIS A 100 4.82 15.88 -3.40
C HIS A 100 5.11 16.84 -2.25
N PHE A 101 6.39 17.04 -1.92
CA PHE A 101 6.84 17.93 -0.86
C PHE A 101 7.18 19.35 -1.36
N GLY A 102 6.81 19.67 -2.60
CA GLY A 102 7.04 20.99 -3.20
C GLY A 102 8.45 21.22 -3.73
N ASP A 103 9.34 20.22 -3.67
CA ASP A 103 10.69 20.36 -4.18
C ASP A 103 10.71 20.19 -5.72
N SER A 104 11.48 21.02 -6.41
CA SER A 104 11.66 20.93 -7.86
C SER A 104 12.65 19.84 -8.28
N LEU A 105 13.55 19.45 -7.37
CA LEU A 105 14.56 18.39 -7.50
C LEU A 105 14.75 17.68 -6.14
N PRO A 106 15.26 16.44 -6.10
CA PRO A 106 15.66 15.80 -4.86
C PRO A 106 16.72 16.62 -4.12
N ILE A 107 16.48 16.88 -2.83
CA ILE A 107 17.44 17.57 -1.96
C ILE A 107 18.33 16.52 -1.30
N PRO A 108 19.68 16.63 -1.40
CA PRO A 108 20.59 15.72 -0.72
C PRO A 108 20.27 15.58 0.78
N GLU A 109 20.34 14.36 1.30
CA GLU A 109 20.12 14.02 2.72
C GLU A 109 18.69 14.23 3.25
N LYS A 110 17.81 14.93 2.53
CA LYS A 110 16.40 15.10 2.90
C LYS A 110 15.67 13.76 2.84
N LYS A 111 14.86 13.50 3.87
CA LYS A 111 13.97 12.33 3.91
C LYS A 111 12.65 12.63 3.22
N TYR A 112 12.26 11.73 2.32
CA TYR A 112 10.99 11.77 1.61
C TYR A 112 10.13 10.60 2.06
N TYR A 113 9.20 10.86 2.97
CA TYR A 113 8.29 9.83 3.45
C TYR A 113 7.18 9.57 2.42
N GLY A 114 6.72 8.33 2.35
CA GLY A 114 5.72 7.94 1.37
C GLY A 114 4.45 8.79 1.48
N ALA A 115 3.82 9.01 0.34
CA ALA A 115 2.58 9.78 0.25
C ALA A 115 1.70 9.22 -0.85
N GLY A 116 0.41 9.55 -0.82
CA GLY A 116 -0.55 9.09 -1.80
C GLY A 116 -1.99 9.41 -1.41
N PRO A 117 -2.94 9.25 -2.34
CA PRO A 117 -4.33 9.61 -2.12
C PRO A 117 -5.00 8.72 -1.06
N LEU A 118 -5.91 9.33 -0.30
CA LEU A 118 -6.86 8.64 0.57
C LEU A 118 -7.83 7.81 -0.28
N LEU A 119 -8.12 6.58 0.15
CA LEU A 119 -9.20 5.78 -0.43
C LEU A 119 -10.53 6.29 0.13
N ASN A 120 -11.17 7.19 -0.61
CA ASN A 120 -12.50 7.67 -0.28
C ASN A 120 -13.59 6.75 -0.83
N ALA A 121 -14.16 5.91 0.03
CA ALA A 121 -15.25 5.01 -0.34
C ALA A 121 -16.65 5.67 -0.40
N GLY A 122 -16.75 6.94 -0.03
CA GLY A 122 -18.01 7.65 0.16
C GLY A 122 -18.73 7.26 1.47
N PHE A 123 -18.05 6.54 2.36
CA PHE A 123 -18.50 6.19 3.71
C PHE A 123 -17.29 6.01 4.63
N ILE A 124 -17.52 6.02 5.94
CA ILE A 124 -16.49 5.82 6.96
C ILE A 124 -16.33 4.33 7.24
N LEU A 125 -15.10 3.83 7.17
CA LEU A 125 -14.78 2.46 7.56
C LEU A 125 -14.96 2.33 9.07
N LYS A 126 -15.66 1.28 9.52
CA LYS A 126 -15.95 1.06 10.94
C LYS A 126 -15.06 -0.03 11.54
N PRO A 127 -14.66 0.08 12.81
CA PRO A 127 -14.06 -1.03 13.53
C PRO A 127 -14.94 -2.27 13.52
N ASN A 128 -14.32 -3.43 13.72
CA ASN A 128 -14.95 -4.75 13.77
C ASN A 128 -15.73 -5.16 12.51
N VAL A 129 -15.62 -4.42 11.41
CA VAL A 129 -16.19 -4.75 10.10
C VAL A 129 -15.06 -5.18 9.14
N TRP A 130 -15.31 -6.25 8.39
CA TRP A 130 -14.43 -6.68 7.32
C TRP A 130 -14.65 -5.82 6.07
N TYR A 131 -13.56 -5.31 5.51
CA TYR A 131 -13.55 -4.63 4.22
C TYR A 131 -12.56 -5.32 3.29
N THR A 132 -12.95 -5.53 2.04
CA THR A 132 -12.02 -5.93 0.99
C THR A 132 -11.32 -4.69 0.48
N VAL A 133 -10.00 -4.64 0.64
CA VAL A 133 -9.14 -3.58 0.10
C VAL A 133 -8.40 -4.15 -1.10
N THR A 134 -8.44 -3.43 -2.21
CA THR A 134 -7.70 -3.80 -3.41
C THR A 134 -6.85 -2.63 -3.88
N GLN A 135 -5.63 -2.92 -4.29
CA GLN A 135 -4.82 -2.01 -5.09
C GLN A 135 -4.53 -2.61 -6.47
N ARG A 136 -4.53 -1.74 -7.47
CA ARG A 136 -3.96 -1.98 -8.79
C ARG A 136 -2.72 -1.12 -8.93
N VAL A 137 -1.61 -1.71 -9.38
CA VAL A 137 -0.41 -0.98 -9.78
C VAL A 137 -0.18 -1.26 -11.26
N VAL A 138 0.03 -0.20 -12.04
CA VAL A 138 0.46 -0.27 -13.43
C VAL A 138 1.78 0.48 -13.54
N LEU A 139 2.84 -0.24 -13.88
CA LEU A 139 4.16 0.32 -14.09
C LEU A 139 4.19 1.20 -15.32
N ASN A 140 5.04 2.20 -15.25
CA ASN A 140 5.31 3.08 -16.37
C ASN A 140 6.16 2.39 -17.44
N THR A 141 6.08 2.92 -18.66
CA THR A 141 7.15 2.75 -19.65
C THR A 141 8.44 3.30 -19.05
N PRO A 142 9.58 2.57 -19.11
CA PRO A 142 10.84 3.02 -18.52
C PRO A 142 11.17 4.48 -18.86
N GLY A 143 11.43 5.30 -17.83
CA GLY A 143 11.79 6.71 -17.96
C GLY A 143 10.62 7.67 -18.24
N LYS A 144 9.38 7.18 -18.38
CA LYS A 144 8.18 8.00 -18.60
C LYS A 144 7.31 8.07 -17.35
N SER A 145 6.64 9.21 -17.14
CA SER A 145 5.67 9.39 -16.05
C SER A 145 4.27 9.01 -16.53
N ASN A 146 4.04 7.74 -16.86
CA ASN A 146 2.75 7.23 -17.36
C ASN A 146 2.20 6.02 -16.60
N GLY A 147 2.81 5.66 -15.46
CA GLY A 147 2.30 4.64 -14.54
C GLY A 147 1.17 5.20 -13.66
N LEU A 148 0.48 4.30 -12.96
CA LEU A 148 -0.61 4.66 -12.07
C LEU A 148 -0.82 3.66 -10.92
N VAL A 149 -1.56 4.11 -9.92
CA VAL A 149 -2.21 3.26 -8.91
C VAL A 149 -3.70 3.54 -8.85
N GLU A 150 -4.49 2.50 -8.57
CA GLU A 150 -5.91 2.62 -8.21
C GLU A 150 -6.19 1.86 -6.92
N GLY A 151 -6.99 2.44 -6.04
CA GLY A 151 -7.39 1.85 -4.76
C GLY A 151 -8.89 1.62 -4.69
N PHE A 152 -9.31 0.48 -4.16
CA PHE A 152 -10.71 0.07 -4.08
C PHE A 152 -11.06 -0.43 -2.68
N ILE A 153 -12.29 -0.14 -2.25
CA ILE A 153 -12.90 -0.71 -1.05
C ILE A 153 -14.18 -1.42 -1.46
N ASN A 154 -14.32 -2.69 -1.10
CA ASN A 154 -15.46 -3.55 -1.48
C ASN A 154 -15.78 -3.46 -2.98
N GLY A 155 -14.74 -3.46 -3.82
CA GLY A 155 -14.85 -3.39 -5.29
C GLY A 155 -15.15 -2.00 -5.86
N LYS A 156 -15.48 -0.99 -5.05
CA LYS A 156 -15.69 0.39 -5.52
C LYS A 156 -14.36 1.11 -5.64
N LYS A 157 -14.06 1.74 -6.79
CA LYS A 157 -12.88 2.59 -6.93
C LYS A 157 -12.99 3.83 -6.03
N CYS A 158 -11.99 4.05 -5.20
CA CYS A 158 -11.96 5.07 -4.15
C CYS A 158 -10.82 6.08 -4.31
N ALA A 159 -9.75 5.69 -5.03
CA ALA A 159 -8.59 6.53 -5.26
C ALA A 159 -7.93 6.19 -6.60
N GLN A 160 -7.29 7.18 -7.21
CA GLN A 160 -6.43 7.02 -8.37
C GLN A 160 -5.32 8.08 -8.33
N GLN A 161 -4.09 7.67 -8.63
CA GLN A 161 -2.99 8.60 -8.93
C GLN A 161 -2.31 8.13 -10.21
N THR A 162 -2.23 9.01 -11.20
CA THR A 162 -1.57 8.78 -12.48
C THR A 162 -0.28 9.59 -12.56
N GLY A 163 0.46 9.45 -13.66
CA GLY A 163 1.67 10.23 -13.87
C GLY A 163 2.85 9.75 -13.03
N ILE A 164 2.82 8.49 -12.56
CA ILE A 164 3.86 7.95 -11.69
C ILE A 164 4.96 7.35 -12.56
N ARG A 165 6.21 7.74 -12.32
CA ARG A 165 7.40 7.06 -12.81
C ARG A 165 7.91 6.17 -11.69
N PHE A 166 7.63 4.87 -11.76
CA PHE A 166 8.13 3.85 -10.83
C PHE A 166 9.54 3.37 -11.20
N ARG A 167 9.87 3.34 -12.49
CA ARG A 167 11.11 2.75 -13.01
C ARG A 167 11.69 3.48 -14.22
N ASP A 168 13.00 3.34 -14.39
CA ASP A 168 13.77 3.77 -15.55
C ASP A 168 14.34 2.60 -16.36
N VAL A 169 14.22 1.36 -15.85
CA VAL A 169 14.68 0.12 -16.49
C VAL A 169 13.56 -0.90 -16.58
N SER A 170 13.56 -1.74 -17.61
CA SER A 170 12.53 -2.77 -17.84
C SER A 170 12.53 -3.88 -16.79
N ASP A 171 13.71 -4.21 -16.25
CA ASP A 171 13.89 -5.37 -15.37
C ASP A 171 13.33 -5.11 -13.96
N LEU A 172 13.10 -3.84 -13.62
CA LEU A 172 12.41 -3.46 -12.40
C LEU A 172 10.90 -3.65 -12.58
N THR A 173 10.35 -4.71 -12.01
CA THR A 173 8.95 -5.13 -12.19
C THR A 173 8.19 -5.16 -10.85
N ILE A 174 6.89 -5.44 -10.88
CA ILE A 174 6.14 -5.83 -9.68
C ILE A 174 6.50 -7.28 -9.38
N ASP A 175 7.23 -7.52 -8.30
CA ASP A 175 7.86 -8.82 -8.04
C ASP A 175 7.50 -9.41 -6.66
N ARG A 176 6.79 -8.68 -5.81
CA ARG A 176 6.38 -9.18 -4.48
C ARG A 176 5.19 -8.46 -3.87
N ILE A 177 4.58 -9.13 -2.89
CA ILE A 177 3.82 -8.46 -1.83
C ILE A 177 4.81 -8.04 -0.75
N TYR A 178 4.80 -6.76 -0.41
CA TYR A 178 5.40 -6.24 0.81
C TYR A 178 4.36 -6.17 1.91
N PHE A 179 4.28 -7.24 2.70
CA PHE A 179 3.49 -7.22 3.92
C PHE A 179 4.25 -6.41 4.97
N ALA A 180 3.66 -5.31 5.40
CA ALA A 180 4.14 -4.52 6.52
C ALA A 180 2.95 -4.12 7.39
N ASN A 181 2.98 -4.49 8.67
CA ASN A 181 1.97 -4.06 9.62
C ASN A 181 2.60 -3.73 10.97
N PHE A 182 2.63 -2.44 11.26
CA PHE A 182 3.16 -1.86 12.48
C PHE A 182 2.52 -0.48 12.71
N LEU A 183 2.41 -0.05 13.96
CA LEU A 183 2.03 1.32 14.33
C LEU A 183 3.21 2.26 14.15
N GLY A 184 2.98 3.49 13.71
CA GLY A 184 3.97 4.56 13.78
C GLY A 184 4.71 4.92 12.49
N GLY A 185 5.86 5.57 12.68
CA GLY A 185 6.49 6.49 11.72
C GLY A 185 6.25 7.97 12.12
N SER A 186 5.17 8.20 12.86
CA SER A 186 4.82 9.37 13.70
C SER A 186 3.59 8.95 14.54
N GLY A 187 2.91 9.85 15.24
CA GLY A 187 1.66 9.51 15.98
C GLY A 187 1.86 8.97 17.39
N LYS A 188 0.82 8.33 17.93
CA LYS A 188 0.79 7.88 19.33
C LYS A 188 0.99 6.37 19.46
N LYS A 189 1.57 5.97 20.60
CA LYS A 189 1.55 4.59 21.07
C LYS A 189 0.13 4.21 21.46
N THR A 190 -0.27 2.97 21.22
CA THR A 190 -1.54 2.46 21.76
C THR A 190 -1.47 2.37 23.29
N SER A 191 -2.55 2.74 23.97
CA SER A 191 -2.71 2.61 25.43
C SER A 191 -3.39 1.30 25.83
N SER A 192 -3.97 0.58 24.87
CA SER A 192 -4.71 -0.68 25.04
C SER A 192 -4.20 -1.75 24.08
N LEU A 193 -4.61 -2.99 24.34
CA LEU A 193 -4.35 -4.11 23.44
C LEU A 193 -5.24 -4.00 22.20
N GLU A 194 -4.65 -3.66 21.06
CA GLU A 194 -5.38 -3.53 19.79
C GLU A 194 -4.97 -4.60 18.79
N HIS A 195 -5.74 -4.80 17.73
CA HIS A 195 -5.38 -5.74 16.68
C HIS A 195 -5.96 -5.41 15.32
N ILE A 196 -5.28 -5.86 14.27
CA ILE A 196 -5.77 -5.86 12.89
C ILE A 196 -5.81 -7.31 12.42
N CYS A 197 -6.95 -7.72 11.87
CA CYS A 197 -7.11 -9.03 11.23
C CYS A 197 -6.98 -8.87 9.71
N PHE A 198 -6.36 -9.87 9.08
CA PHE A 198 -6.22 -9.98 7.65
C PHE A 198 -6.64 -11.36 7.19
N ASP A 199 -7.27 -11.42 6.02
CA ASP A 199 -7.75 -12.67 5.44
C ASP A 199 -7.82 -12.54 3.91
N ASP A 200 -7.95 -13.66 3.21
CA ASP A 200 -8.26 -13.71 1.77
C ASP A 200 -7.30 -12.88 0.88
N PHE A 201 -5.99 -13.12 1.01
CA PHE A 201 -5.01 -12.50 0.12
C PHE A 201 -5.07 -13.12 -1.28
N PHE A 202 -5.25 -12.29 -2.30
CA PHE A 202 -5.20 -12.68 -3.70
C PHE A 202 -4.36 -11.70 -4.52
N VAL A 203 -3.60 -12.25 -5.45
CA VAL A 203 -2.85 -11.49 -6.46
C VAL A 203 -3.32 -11.95 -7.82
N TYR A 204 -3.68 -11.02 -8.69
CA TYR A 204 -4.21 -11.35 -10.00
C TYR A 204 -3.91 -10.28 -11.05
N THR A 205 -3.89 -10.70 -12.31
CA THR A 205 -3.96 -9.79 -13.46
C THR A 205 -5.40 -9.76 -13.95
N TYR A 206 -5.99 -8.57 -14.14
CA TYR A 206 -7.31 -8.45 -14.73
C TYR A 206 -7.18 -8.41 -16.26
N LYS A 207 -7.83 -9.35 -16.94
CA LYS A 207 -8.05 -9.27 -18.39
C LYS A 207 -9.53 -9.02 -18.58
N PRO A 208 -9.96 -7.83 -19.03
CA PRO A 208 -11.36 -7.65 -19.38
C PRO A 208 -11.73 -8.66 -20.45
N ASP A 209 -12.89 -9.30 -20.29
CA ASP A 209 -13.45 -10.13 -21.36
C ASP A 209 -13.52 -9.28 -22.62
N LYS A 210 -13.07 -9.83 -23.75
CA LYS A 210 -13.31 -9.24 -25.07
C LYS A 210 -14.83 -9.25 -25.29
N LYS A 211 -15.57 -8.26 -24.76
CA LYS A 211 -16.93 -8.00 -25.23
C LYS A 211 -16.81 -7.72 -26.72
N GLY A 212 -17.44 -8.60 -27.50
CA GLY A 212 -17.22 -8.73 -28.93
C GLY A 212 -17.29 -7.39 -29.65
N SER A 213 -16.37 -7.21 -30.58
CA SER A 213 -16.54 -6.31 -31.71
C SER A 213 -17.94 -6.56 -32.29
N ALA A 214 -18.89 -5.70 -31.96
CA ALA A 214 -20.11 -5.59 -32.74
C ALA A 214 -19.66 -5.20 -34.15
N LYS A 215 -19.77 -6.16 -35.07
CA LYS A 215 -19.74 -5.84 -36.49
C LYS A 215 -20.99 -5.00 -36.77
N THR A 216 -20.77 -3.75 -37.14
CA THR A 216 -21.69 -2.98 -37.99
C THR A 216 -20.84 -2.33 -39.06
#